data_AF-A0A258H8A3-F1
#
_entry.id   AF-A0A258H8A3-F1
#
_cell.length_a   1.000
_cell.length_b   1.000
_cell.length_c   1.000
_cell.angle_alpha   90.00
_cell.angle_beta   90.00
_cell.angle_gamma   90.00
#
_symmetry.space_group_name_H-M   'P 1'
#
loop_
_entity.id
_entity.type
_entity.pdbx_description
1 polymer ?
#
loop_
_entity_poly.entity_id
_entity_poly.type
_entity_poly.pdbx_seq_one_letter_code
_entity_poly.pdbx_strand_id
1 'polypeptide(L)' 'RKEDPVDHAAGIDLHAKPGDTVTKGQPLFTMHTNEAARFDRALEALEGGYRIGDAGDEVVTGGPLIAGVVD' A
#
# COMPACT_ATOMS: atom_id res chain seq x y z
N ARG A 1 -19.90 8.68 -5.21
CA ARG A 1 -21.19 8.01 -5.48
C ARG A 1 -20.96 6.94 -6.53
N LYS A 2 -21.95 6.07 -6.80
CA LYS A 2 -21.77 4.96 -7.76
C LYS A 2 -21.48 5.47 -9.18
N GLU A 3 -22.05 6.61 -9.52
CA GLU A 3 -21.97 7.29 -10.80
C GLU A 3 -20.79 8.26 -10.95
N ASP A 4 -19.98 8.45 -9.90
CA ASP A 4 -18.83 9.34 -9.99
C ASP A 4 -17.78 8.73 -10.94
N PRO A 5 -17.17 9.54 -11.83
CA PRO A 5 -16.16 9.04 -12.76
C PRO A 5 -14.96 8.49 -12.00
N VAL A 6 -14.44 7.36 -12.48
CA VAL A 6 -13.22 6.74 -11.97
C VAL A 6 -12.05 7.15 -12.88
N ASP A 7 -10.98 7.67 -12.27
CA ASP A 7 -9.71 7.83 -12.95
C ASP A 7 -8.98 6.48 -12.99
N HIS A 8 -8.86 5.88 -14.17
CA HIS A 8 -8.21 4.59 -14.36
C HIS A 8 -6.67 4.66 -14.28
N ALA A 9 -6.08 5.86 -14.35
CA ALA A 9 -4.65 6.04 -14.14
C ALA A 9 -4.29 6.24 -12.66
N ALA A 10 -5.29 6.46 -11.80
CA ALA A 10 -5.04 6.63 -10.37
C ALA A 10 -4.78 5.28 -9.70
N GLY A 11 -3.78 5.22 -8.82
CA GLY A 11 -3.40 3.97 -8.16
C GLY A 11 -2.10 4.08 -7.37
N ILE A 12 -1.68 2.95 -6.80
CA ILE A 12 -0.44 2.82 -6.04
C ILE A 12 0.29 1.55 -6.48
N ASP A 13 1.55 1.69 -6.88
CA ASP A 13 2.47 0.59 -7.11
C ASP A 13 3.29 0.33 -5.85
N LEU A 14 3.26 -0.90 -5.33
CA LEU A 14 4.02 -1.29 -4.15
C LEU A 14 5.39 -1.86 -4.54
N HIS A 15 6.46 -1.21 -4.09
CA HIS A 15 7.85 -1.62 -4.35
C HIS A 15 8.41 -2.55 -3.28
N ALA A 16 7.79 -2.56 -2.09
CA ALA A 16 8.12 -3.45 -1.00
C ALA A 16 6.87 -4.19 -0.52
N LYS A 17 7.05 -5.42 -0.07
CA LYS A 17 6.02 -6.29 0.51
C LYS A 17 6.34 -6.57 1.98
N PRO A 18 5.34 -7.04 2.77
CA PRO A 18 5.59 -7.50 4.12
C PRO A 18 6.71 -8.55 4.17
N GLY A 19 7.76 -8.26 4.94
CA GLY A 19 8.95 -9.10 5.09
C GLY A 19 10.16 -8.64 4.27
N ASP A 20 9.96 -7.74 3.30
CA ASP A 20 11.08 -7.17 2.55
C ASP A 20 11.92 -6.25 3.45
N THR A 21 13.25 -6.40 3.36
CA THR A 21 14.17 -5.44 3.97
C THR A 21 14.26 -4.20 3.09
N VAL A 22 14.14 -3.03 3.70
CA VAL A 22 14.24 -1.73 3.03
C VAL A 22 15.31 -0.86 3.67
N THR A 23 15.85 0.08 2.91
CA THR A 23 16.85 1.04 3.41
C THR A 23 16.30 2.46 3.44
N LYS A 24 16.91 3.32 4.26
CA LYS A 24 16.50 4.73 4.34
C LYS A 24 16.61 5.40 2.96
N GLY A 25 15.53 6.05 2.53
CA GLY A 25 15.45 6.73 1.24
C GLY A 25 14.98 5.84 0.08
N GLN A 26 14.86 4.53 0.29
CA GLN A 26 14.21 3.64 -0.66
C GLN A 26 12.69 3.91 -0.68
N PRO A 27 12.09 4.19 -1.84
CA PRO A 27 10.63 4.33 -1.95
C PRO A 27 9.93 3.01 -1.62
N LEU A 28 8.87 3.07 -0.79
CA LEU A 28 8.02 1.90 -0.50
C LEU A 28 6.95 1.68 -1.57
N PHE A 29 6.49 2.76 -2.19
CA PHE A 29 5.46 2.76 -3.21
C PHE A 29 5.54 4.02 -4.08
N THR A 30 4.88 3.98 -5.23
CA THR A 30 4.63 5.15 -6.09
C THR A 30 3.14 5.38 -6.21
N MET A 31 2.70 6.63 -6.08
CA MET A 31 1.30 7.02 -6.22
C MET A 31 1.07 7.74 -7.55
N HIS A 32 -0.02 7.40 -8.23
CA HIS A 32 -0.40 7.95 -9.52
C HIS A 32 -1.76 8.65 -9.42
N THR A 33 -1.89 9.80 -10.09
CA THR A 33 -3.15 10.56 -10.23
C THR A 33 -3.01 11.53 -11.38
N ASN A 34 -4.10 11.81 -12.11
CA ASN A 34 -4.14 12.94 -13.03
C ASN A 34 -4.50 14.27 -12.33
N GLU A 35 -4.88 14.22 -11.06
CA GLU A 35 -5.29 15.37 -10.26
C GLU A 35 -4.34 15.52 -9.05
N ALA A 36 -3.29 16.33 -9.19
CA ALA A 36 -2.26 16.49 -8.16
C ALA A 36 -2.80 16.98 -6.80
N ALA A 37 -3.87 17.79 -6.80
CA ALA A 37 -4.52 18.27 -5.57
C ALA A 37 -5.12 17.15 -4.69
N ARG A 38 -5.22 15.91 -5.20
CA ARG A 38 -5.69 14.77 -4.43
C ARG A 38 -4.64 14.16 -3.51
N PHE A 39 -3.35 14.49 -3.70
CA PHE A 39 -2.28 13.87 -2.93
C PHE A 39 -2.38 14.14 -1.43
N ASP A 40 -2.75 15.34 -1.00
CA ASP A 40 -2.84 15.67 0.44
C ASP A 40 -3.81 14.72 1.16
N ARG A 41 -5.04 14.60 0.63
CA ARG A 41 -6.04 13.65 1.15
C ARG A 41 -5.59 12.20 1.03
N ALA A 42 -4.87 11.85 -0.04
CA ALA A 42 -4.40 10.48 -0.25
C ALA A 42 -3.31 10.10 0.76
N LEU A 43 -2.43 11.04 1.14
CA LEU A 43 -1.44 10.86 2.19
C LEU A 43 -2.09 10.75 3.57
N GLU A 44 -3.11 11.56 3.88
CA GLU A 44 -3.90 11.42 5.10
C GLU A 44 -4.53 10.03 5.21
N ALA A 45 -5.07 9.50 4.11
CA ALA A 45 -5.66 8.16 4.08
C ALA A 45 -4.63 7.04 4.20
N LEU A 46 -3.35 7.31 3.91
CA LEU A 46 -2.27 6.35 3.96
C LEU A 46 -1.62 6.24 5.35
N GLU A 47 -1.93 7.16 6.25
CA GLU A 47 -1.44 7.14 7.63
C GLU A 47 -1.78 5.79 8.29
N GLY A 48 -0.76 5.13 8.85
CA GLY A 48 -0.90 3.78 9.43
C GLY A 48 -1.06 2.64 8.40
N GLY A 49 -1.09 2.94 7.10
CA GLY A 49 -1.21 1.95 6.01
C GLY A 49 0.07 1.14 5.74
N TYR A 50 1.19 1.50 6.37
CA TYR A 50 2.44 0.75 6.31
C TYR A 50 3.15 0.76 7.67
N ARG A 51 4.04 -0.22 7.87
CA ARG A 51 4.92 -0.31 9.05
C ARG A 51 6.31 -0.73 8.59
N ILE A 52 7.34 -0.14 9.21
CA ILE A 52 8.72 -0.61 9.15
C ILE A 52 9.07 -1.16 10.53
N GLY A 53 9.55 -2.39 10.60
CA GLY A 53 10.01 -3.04 11.83
C GLY A 53 11.52 -3.17 11.89
N ASP A 54 12.03 -3.54 13.06
CA ASP A 54 13.44 -3.86 13.25
C ASP A 54 13.74 -5.30 12.78
N ALA A 55 15.03 -5.58 12.56
CA ALA A 55 15.45 -6.93 12.20
C ALA A 55 15.11 -7.92 13.32
N GLY A 56 14.36 -8.97 12.97
CA GLY A 56 13.90 -9.99 13.92
C GLY A 56 12.50 -9.74 14.49
N ASP A 57 11.88 -8.58 14.20
CA ASP A 57 10.46 -8.37 14.46
C ASP A 57 9.60 -9.40 13.72
N GLU A 58 8.43 -9.71 14.29
CA GLU A 58 7.43 -10.52 13.60
C GLU A 58 7.00 -9.84 12.28
N VAL A 59 7.05 -10.61 11.19
CA VAL A 59 6.54 -10.18 9.89
C VAL A 59 5.04 -10.37 9.87
N VAL A 60 4.29 -9.26 9.94
CA VAL A 60 2.83 -9.27 9.90
C VAL A 60 2.35 -9.28 8.45
N THR A 61 1.94 -10.45 7.96
CA THR A 61 1.42 -10.64 6.59
C THR A 61 -0.11 -10.70 6.52
N GLY A 62 -0.80 -10.76 7.66
CA GLY A 62 -2.25 -10.99 7.73
C GLY A 62 -2.68 -12.45 7.51
N GLY A 63 -1.73 -13.39 7.42
CA GLY A 63 -1.98 -14.81 7.21
C GLY A 63 -1.73 -15.26 5.76
N PRO A 64 -2.13 -16.49 5.40
CA PRO A 64 -1.97 -17.00 4.05
C PRO A 64 -2.91 -16.29 3.07
N LEU A 65 -2.46 -16.10 1.82
CA LEU A 65 -3.30 -15.53 0.75
C LEU A 65 -4.53 -16.40 0.44
N ILE A 66 -4.43 -17.70 0.69
CA ILE A 66 -5.52 -18.66 0.59
C ILE A 66 -5.73 -19.24 1.97
N ALA A 67 -6.85 -18.89 2.60
CA ALA A 67 -7.19 -19.37 3.95
C ALA A 67 -7.61 -20.85 3.97
N GLY A 68 -8.11 -21.37 2.85
CA GLY A 68 -8.53 -22.76 2.69
C GLY A 68 -9.30 -22.96 1.39
N VAL A 69 -9.64 -24.21 1.09
CA VAL A 69 -10.53 -24.61 0.00
C VAL A 69 -11.72 -25.35 0.61
N VAL A 70 -12.92 -25.04 0.14
CA VAL A 70 -14.15 -25.74 0.53
C VAL A 70 -14.59 -26.56 -0.67
N ASP A 71 -14.79 -27.87 -0.45
CA ASP A 71 -15.30 -28.80 -1.46
C ASP A 71 -16.81 -28.63 -1.70
#